data_AF-A0A2A1ZPY5-F1
#
_entry.id   AF-A0A2A1ZPY5-F1
#
_cell.length_a   1.000
_cell.length_b   1.000
_cell.length_c   1.000
_cell.angle_alpha   90.00
_cell.angle_beta   90.00
_cell.angle_gamma   90.00
#
_symmetry.space_group_name_H-M   'P 1'
#
loop_
_entity.id
_entity.type
_entity.pdbx_description
1 polymer ?
#
loop_
_entity_poly.entity_id
_entity_poly.type
_entity_poly.pdbx_seq_one_letter_code
_entity_poly.pdbx_strand_id
1 'polypeptide(L)'
;MITTDITLIETLKITISSMLIVFVVLLILMFMVSLFKYIPEVEAITKKYGKKNKRTYVNFENMDEDMKVAVLVATITCKQELQSDVVLKSVKQL
;
A
#
# COMPACT_ATOMS: atom_id res chain seq x y z
N MET A 1 -19.74 54.63 -3.06
CA MET A 1 -18.40 54.28 -2.55
C MET A 1 -18.64 53.46 -1.29
N ILE A 2 -18.58 52.12 -1.41
CA ILE A 2 -18.92 51.22 -0.31
C ILE A 2 -17.66 51.06 0.54
N THR A 3 -17.50 51.92 1.53
CA THR A 3 -16.54 51.71 2.61
C THR A 3 -17.30 50.99 3.71
N THR A 4 -17.40 49.67 3.60
CA THR A 4 -17.77 48.82 4.73
C THR A 4 -16.60 48.86 5.71
N ASP A 5 -16.81 49.50 6.86
CA ASP A 5 -15.89 49.42 7.99
C ASP A 5 -15.81 47.95 8.43
N ILE A 6 -14.82 47.23 7.88
CA ILE A 6 -14.53 45.85 8.26
C ILE A 6 -14.19 45.90 9.76
N THR A 7 -15.12 45.46 10.58
CA THR A 7 -14.98 45.57 12.02
C THR A 7 -13.84 44.64 12.44
N LEU A 8 -12.99 45.05 13.39
CA LEU A 8 -11.83 44.25 13.86
C LEU A 8 -12.22 42.80 14.22
N ILE A 9 -13.43 42.60 14.73
CA ILE A 9 -14.02 41.30 15.05
C ILE A 9 -14.23 40.43 13.82
N GLU A 10 -14.61 41.03 12.69
CA GLU A 10 -14.85 40.36 11.42
C GLU A 10 -13.53 39.90 10.79
N THR A 11 -12.51 40.77 10.83
CA THR A 11 -11.14 40.42 10.44
C THR A 11 -10.55 39.30 11.31
N LEU A 12 -10.80 39.33 12.62
CA LEU A 12 -10.36 38.30 13.54
C LEU A 12 -11.03 36.94 13.26
N LYS A 13 -12.33 36.95 12.97
CA LYS A 13 -13.07 35.77 12.52
C LYS A 13 -12.49 35.19 11.22
N ILE A 14 -12.22 36.04 10.23
CA ILE A 14 -11.63 35.61 8.95
C ILE A 14 -10.26 34.96 9.17
N THR A 15 -9.45 35.55 10.05
CA THR A 15 -8.09 35.07 10.33
C THR A 15 -8.11 33.71 11.02
N ILE A 16 -8.98 33.52 12.03
CA ILE A 16 -9.16 32.23 12.70
C ILE A 16 -9.65 31.15 11.71
N SER A 17 -10.60 31.51 10.84
CA SER A 17 -11.17 30.58 9.86
C SER A 17 -10.15 30.18 8.80
N SER A 18 -9.30 31.12 8.39
CA SER A 18 -8.20 30.86 7.45
C SER A 18 -7.13 29.96 8.07
N MET A 19 -6.75 30.16 9.33
CA MET A 19 -5.86 29.20 10.00
C MET A 19 -6.47 27.79 10.07
N LEU A 20 -7.77 27.69 10.35
CA LEU A 20 -8.46 26.41 10.43
C LEU A 20 -8.49 25.70 9.07
N ILE A 21 -8.74 26.41 7.96
CA ILE A 21 -8.74 25.81 6.63
C ILE A 21 -7.36 25.25 6.27
N VAL A 22 -6.28 25.93 6.65
CA VAL A 22 -4.91 25.47 6.41
C VAL A 22 -4.65 24.15 7.15
N PHE A 23 -5.09 24.02 8.40
CA PHE A 23 -5.02 22.76 9.14
C PHE A 23 -5.80 21.63 8.46
N VAL A 24 -6.99 21.92 7.94
CA VAL A 24 -7.81 20.94 7.21
C VAL A 24 -7.09 20.47 5.94
N VAL A 25 -6.50 21.39 5.17
CA VAL A 25 -5.75 21.05 3.95
C VAL A 25 -4.54 20.16 4.29
N LEU A 26 -3.79 20.48 5.35
CA LEU A 26 -2.68 19.66 5.83
C LEU A 26 -3.14 18.25 6.25
N LEU A 27 -4.27 18.14 6.95
CA LEU A 27 -4.87 16.86 7.31
C LEU A 27 -5.25 16.03 6.08
N ILE A 28 -5.86 16.66 5.07
CA ILE A 28 -6.23 16.00 3.81
C ILE A 28 -4.97 15.53 3.07
N LEU A 29 -3.92 16.36 3.02
CA LEU A 29 -2.65 15.99 2.41
C LEU A 29 -2.00 14.80 3.15
N MET A 30 -1.97 14.82 4.48
CA MET A 30 -1.48 13.68 5.27
C MET A 30 -2.30 12.42 5.03
N PHE A 31 -3.63 12.55 4.95
CA PHE A 31 -4.52 11.43 4.66
C PHE A 31 -4.28 10.86 3.26
N MET A 32 -4.11 11.73 2.26
CA MET A 32 -3.76 11.34 0.89
C MET A 32 -2.41 10.62 0.85
N VAL A 33 -1.39 11.15 1.51
CA VAL A 33 -0.07 10.50 1.61
C VAL A 33 -0.18 9.14 2.31
N SER A 34 -1.02 9.02 3.34
CA SER A 34 -1.26 7.74 4.00
C SER A 34 -2.00 6.74 3.12
N LEU A 35 -2.92 7.22 2.26
CA LEU A 35 -3.60 6.41 1.25
C LEU A 35 -2.62 5.95 0.15
N PHE A 36 -1.73 6.83 -0.30
CA PHE A 36 -0.67 6.48 -1.23
C PHE A 36 0.36 5.52 -0.63
N LYS A 37 0.66 5.63 0.67
CA LYS A 37 1.44 4.61 1.39
C LYS A 37 0.75 3.25 1.47
N TYR A 38 -0.57 3.23 1.28
CA TYR A 38 -1.36 2.01 1.24
C TYR A 38 -1.45 1.40 -0.18
N ILE A 39 -1.06 2.15 -1.22
CA ILE A 39 -0.64 1.52 -2.47
C ILE A 39 0.67 0.81 -2.13
N PRO A 40 0.71 -0.54 -2.16
CA PRO A 40 1.88 -1.27 -1.75
C PRO A 40 3.04 -0.84 -2.65
N GLU A 41 3.93 0.00 -2.13
CA GLU A 41 5.32 0.01 -2.57
C GLU A 41 5.76 -1.45 -2.46
N VAL A 42 5.99 -2.07 -3.61
CA VAL A 42 6.63 -3.38 -3.75
C VAL A 42 8.11 -3.24 -3.34
N GLU A 43 8.45 -2.47 -2.30
CA GLU A 43 9.82 -2.13 -1.92
C GLU A 43 9.99 -1.92 -0.41
N ALA A 44 9.35 -2.75 0.42
CA ALA A 44 9.67 -2.79 1.86
C ALA A 44 9.61 -4.19 2.51
N ILE A 45 10.06 -5.23 1.80
CA ILE A 45 10.31 -6.57 2.39
C ILE A 45 11.81 -6.78 2.69
N THR A 46 12.52 -5.75 3.15
CA THR A 46 13.96 -5.88 3.48
C THR A 46 14.33 -5.45 4.88
N LYS A 47 13.37 -5.34 5.82
CA LYS A 47 13.73 -5.09 7.22
C LYS A 47 12.86 -5.81 8.26
N LYS A 48 12.62 -7.12 8.07
CA LYS A 48 12.25 -8.02 9.17
C LYS A 48 12.42 -9.51 8.85
N TYR A 49 13.62 -9.94 8.46
CA TYR A 49 13.95 -11.38 8.43
C TYR A 49 15.26 -11.68 9.15
N GLY A 50 15.26 -11.42 10.46
CA GLY A 50 16.08 -12.17 11.41
C GLY A 50 15.49 -13.57 11.60
N LYS A 51 15.52 -14.41 10.55
CA LYS A 51 15.46 -15.87 10.64
C LYS A 51 15.90 -16.42 9.30
N LYS A 52 17.07 -17.07 9.27
CA LYS A 52 17.50 -17.91 8.14
C LYS A 52 16.46 -19.02 7.94
N ASN A 53 15.39 -18.74 7.20
CA ASN A 53 14.63 -19.79 6.56
C ASN A 53 15.48 -20.25 5.37
N LYS A 54 16.03 -21.45 5.50
CA LYS A 54 16.55 -22.24 4.39
C LYS A 54 15.65 -21.98 3.18
N ARG A 55 16.20 -21.41 2.10
CA ARG A 55 15.53 -21.40 0.80
C ARG A 55 15.37 -22.86 0.42
N THR A 56 14.22 -23.45 0.71
CA THR A 56 13.83 -24.71 0.12
C THR A 56 13.50 -24.37 -1.32
N TYR A 57 14.50 -24.50 -2.20
CA TYR A 57 14.25 -24.47 -3.63
C TYR A 57 13.31 -25.65 -3.92
N VAL A 58 12.14 -25.33 -4.48
CA VAL A 58 11.21 -26.36 -4.94
C VAL A 58 11.91 -27.07 -6.09
N ASN A 59 12.29 -28.34 -5.87
CA ASN A 59 12.94 -29.11 -6.91
C ASN A 59 11.86 -29.62 -7.89
N PHE A 60 11.71 -28.91 -9.00
CA PHE A 60 10.78 -29.27 -10.07
C PHE A 60 11.15 -30.59 -10.77
N GLU A 61 12.36 -31.10 -10.58
CA GLU A 61 12.81 -32.35 -11.21
C GLU A 61 12.15 -33.58 -10.58
N ASN A 62 11.78 -33.50 -9.29
CA ASN A 62 11.10 -34.58 -8.56
C ASN A 62 9.57 -34.44 -8.52
N MET A 63 8.99 -33.54 -9.31
CA MET A 63 7.54 -33.32 -9.35
C MET A 63 6.90 -34.00 -10.55
N ASP A 64 5.79 -34.68 -10.29
CA ASP A 64 4.91 -35.26 -11.31
C ASP A 64 4.41 -34.16 -12.26
N GLU A 65 4.17 -34.52 -13.53
CA GLU A 65 3.71 -33.57 -14.54
C GLU A 65 2.39 -32.89 -14.14
N ASP A 66 1.45 -33.64 -13.58
CA ASP A 66 0.17 -33.12 -13.10
C ASP A 66 0.37 -32.07 -12.00
N MET A 67 1.36 -32.29 -11.13
CA MET A 67 1.70 -31.39 -10.04
C MET A 67 2.36 -30.10 -10.56
N LYS A 68 3.15 -30.19 -11.63
CA LYS A 68 3.73 -29.01 -12.31
C LYS A 68 2.64 -28.17 -12.97
N VAL A 69 1.69 -28.81 -13.64
CA VAL A 69 0.57 -28.11 -14.29
C VAL A 69 -0.30 -27.42 -13.24
N ALA A 70 -0.63 -28.10 -12.14
CA ALA A 70 -1.41 -27.53 -11.04
C ALA A 70 -0.70 -26.30 -10.42
N VAL A 71 0.61 -26.40 -10.21
CA VAL A 71 1.44 -25.28 -9.71
C VAL A 71 1.43 -24.09 -10.67
N LEU A 72 1.53 -24.34 -11.97
CA LEU A 72 1.56 -23.29 -12.99
C LEU A 72 0.19 -22.60 -13.11
N VAL A 73 -0.90 -23.36 -13.11
CA VAL A 73 -2.26 -22.79 -13.11
C VAL A 73 -2.49 -21.96 -11.84
N ALA A 74 -2.11 -22.48 -10.67
CA ALA A 74 -2.24 -21.76 -9.39
C ALA A 74 -1.45 -20.45 -9.36
N THR A 75 -0.24 -20.41 -9.93
CA THR A 75 0.57 -19.18 -9.98
C THR A 75 0.00 -18.13 -10.93
N ILE A 76 -0.55 -18.55 -12.08
CA ILE A 76 -1.22 -17.65 -13.02
C ILE A 76 -2.49 -17.05 -12.40
N THR A 77 -3.33 -17.88 -11.79
CA THR A 77 -4.56 -17.43 -11.13
C THR A 77 -4.25 -16.45 -9.98
N CYS A 78 -3.28 -16.79 -9.12
CA CYS A 78 -2.87 -15.88 -8.04
C CYS A 78 -2.29 -14.55 -8.57
N LYS A 79 -1.53 -14.56 -9.67
CA LYS A 79 -1.02 -13.33 -10.29
C LYS A 79 -2.14 -12.43 -10.82
N GLN A 80 -3.18 -13.04 -11.40
CA GLN A 80 -4.33 -12.33 -11.93
C GLN A 80 -5.17 -11.67 -10.82
N GLU A 81 -5.32 -12.32 -9.66
CA GLU A 81 -6.09 -11.78 -8.53
C GLU A 81 -5.35 -10.72 -7.73
N LEU A 82 -4.04 -10.90 -7.48
CA LEU A 82 -3.27 -10.01 -6.60
C LEU A 82 -2.58 -8.84 -7.32
N GLN A 83 -2.50 -8.84 -8.67
CA GLN A 83 -1.72 -7.87 -9.47
C GLN A 83 -0.33 -7.55 -8.89
N SER A 84 0.30 -8.54 -8.24
CA SER A 84 1.58 -8.42 -7.55
C SER A 84 2.41 -9.67 -7.83
N ASP A 85 3.73 -9.56 -7.71
CA ASP A 85 4.64 -10.68 -7.99
C ASP A 85 4.49 -11.80 -6.95
N VAL A 86 4.16 -12.99 -7.44
CA VAL A 86 3.94 -14.18 -6.61
C VAL A 86 5.16 -15.11 -6.69
N VAL A 87 5.74 -15.41 -5.51
CA VAL A 87 6.86 -16.35 -5.38
C VAL A 87 6.37 -17.62 -4.68
N LEU A 88 6.55 -18.75 -5.34
CA LEU A 88 6.15 -20.04 -4.82
C LEU A 88 7.10 -20.49 -3.70
N LYS A 89 6.57 -20.65 -2.49
CA LYS A 89 7.38 -20.92 -1.28
C LYS A 89 7.50 -22.40 -0.92
N SER A 90 6.47 -23.20 -1.18
CA SER A 90 6.44 -24.63 -0.87
C SER A 90 5.25 -25.29 -1.57
N VAL A 91 5.41 -26.56 -1.96
CA VAL A 91 4.30 -27.42 -2.36
C VAL A 91 4.28 -28.61 -1.42
N LYS A 92 3.10 -28.94 -0.89
CA LYS A 92 2.88 -30.10 0.00
C LYS A 92 2.02 -31.10 -0.74
N GLN A 93 2.50 -32.33 -0.88
CA GLN A 93 1.68 -33.46 -1.33
C GLN A 93 0.79 -33.90 -0.17
N LEU A 94 -0.50 -34.10 -0.46
CA LEU A 94 -1.51 -34.64 0.46
C LEU A 94 -1.65 -36.14 0.22
#